data_AF-A0A2A5M2V7-F1
#
_entry.id   AF-A0A2A5M2V7-F1
#
_cell.length_a   1.000
_cell.length_b   1.000
_cell.length_c   1.000
_cell.angle_alpha   90.00
_cell.angle_beta   90.00
_cell.angle_gamma   90.00
#
_symmetry.space_group_name_H-M   'P 1'
#
loop_
_entity.id
_entity.type
_entity.pdbx_description
1 polymer ?
#
loop_
_entity_poly.entity_id
_entity_poly.type
_entity_poly.pdbx_seq_one_letter_code
_entity_poly.pdbx_strand_id
1 'polypeptide(L)'
;SLEEIKTALTKEFRNNFPKIIISQIDLKITSLPKDFDQYEFLRIANGRFNQAQGFLRAEFKTPQNIQKNVFFRYFIQANLEVLKSERAIKRGDKLGAFDYKSVLIDFDKVPLNALTLDDVDNLVAKSNINKNA
;
A
#
# COMPACT_ATOMS: atom_id res chain seq x y z
N SER A 1 0.04 -19.52 -10.73
CA SER A 1 0.36 -18.53 -11.79
C SER A 1 0.86 -17.23 -11.18
N LEU A 2 1.51 -16.34 -11.95
CA LEU A 2 1.98 -15.03 -11.45
C LEU A 2 0.83 -14.12 -10.99
N GLU A 3 -0.35 -14.25 -11.59
CA GLU A 3 -1.54 -13.47 -11.25
C GLU A 3 -2.09 -13.79 -9.86
N GLU A 4 -1.96 -15.05 -9.41
CA GLU A 4 -2.33 -15.44 -8.04
C GLU A 4 -1.43 -14.75 -7.01
N ILE A 5 -0.13 -14.61 -7.32
CA ILE A 5 0.83 -13.90 -6.48
C ILE A 5 0.47 -12.42 -6.39
N LYS A 6 0.17 -11.77 -7.54
CA LYS A 6 -0.27 -10.37 -7.56
C LYS A 6 -1.56 -10.16 -6.78
N THR A 7 -2.51 -11.10 -6.88
CA THR A 7 -3.78 -11.06 -6.15
C THR A 7 -3.54 -11.18 -4.64
N ALA A 8 -2.69 -12.11 -4.21
CA ALA A 8 -2.32 -12.26 -2.80
C ALA A 8 -1.60 -11.00 -2.27
N LEU A 9 -0.66 -10.45 -3.04
CA LEU A 9 0.05 -9.22 -2.67
C LEU A 9 -0.90 -8.02 -2.57
N THR A 10 -1.85 -7.88 -3.51
CA THR A 10 -2.90 -6.85 -3.47
C THR A 10 -3.71 -6.94 -2.18
N LYS A 11 -4.06 -8.16 -1.76
CA LYS A 11 -4.80 -8.39 -0.52
C LYS A 11 -4.01 -7.94 0.70
N GLU A 12 -2.71 -8.26 0.77
CA GLU A 12 -1.85 -7.82 1.88
C GLU A 12 -1.75 -6.30 1.96
N PHE A 13 -1.55 -5.60 0.84
CA PHE A 13 -1.53 -4.13 0.84
C PHE A 13 -2.86 -3.52 1.28
N ARG A 14 -4.00 -4.08 0.86
CA ARG A 14 -5.33 -3.62 1.29
C ARG A 14 -5.61 -3.88 2.77
N ASN A 15 -5.04 -4.95 3.33
CA ASN A 15 -5.13 -5.23 4.76
C ASN A 15 -4.30 -4.23 5.58
N ASN A 16 -3.10 -3.88 5.12
CA ASN A 16 -2.20 -2.94 5.81
C ASN A 16 -2.65 -1.49 5.65
N PHE A 17 -3.20 -1.14 4.50
CA PHE A 17 -3.64 0.20 4.14
C PHE A 17 -5.08 0.15 3.65
N PRO A 18 -6.06 0.27 4.57
CA PRO A 18 -7.45 0.39 4.19
C PRO A 18 -7.64 1.52 3.17
N LYS A 19 -8.45 1.29 2.14
CA LYS A 19 -8.73 2.25 1.05
C LYS A 19 -7.55 2.61 0.14
N ILE A 20 -6.45 1.86 0.18
CA ILE A 20 -5.35 2.02 -0.79
C ILE A 20 -5.85 1.87 -2.23
N ILE A 21 -5.47 2.83 -3.08
CA ILE A 21 -5.78 2.85 -4.50
C ILE A 21 -4.56 2.32 -5.24
N ILE A 22 -4.58 1.04 -5.57
CA ILE A 22 -3.49 0.36 -6.29
C ILE A 22 -3.74 0.49 -7.79
N SER A 23 -2.83 1.13 -8.51
CA SER A 23 -2.90 1.27 -9.97
C SER A 23 -2.09 0.21 -10.71
N GLN A 24 -1.00 -0.27 -10.12
CA GLN A 24 -0.11 -1.24 -10.77
C GLN A 24 0.63 -2.11 -9.75
N ILE A 25 0.82 -3.39 -10.10
CA ILE A 25 1.73 -4.31 -9.39
C ILE A 25 2.57 -5.05 -10.42
N ASP A 26 3.88 -4.92 -10.29
CA ASP A 26 4.86 -5.65 -11.07
C ASP A 26 5.60 -6.66 -10.21
N LEU A 27 5.85 -7.83 -10.79
CA LEU A 27 6.70 -8.87 -10.21
C LEU A 27 7.87 -9.12 -11.17
N LYS A 28 9.09 -9.05 -10.66
CA LYS A 28 10.32 -9.32 -11.40
C LYS A 28 11.07 -10.49 -10.76
N ILE A 29 11.61 -11.36 -11.60
CA ILE A 29 12.47 -12.48 -11.20
C ILE A 29 13.54 -12.71 -12.26
N THR A 30 14.72 -13.17 -11.84
CA THR A 30 15.85 -13.45 -12.75
C THR A 30 15.61 -14.70 -13.59
N SER A 31 15.13 -15.77 -12.97
CA SER A 31 14.75 -17.01 -13.66
C SER A 31 13.72 -17.78 -12.86
N LEU A 32 12.76 -18.36 -13.57
CA LEU A 32 11.82 -19.32 -12.99
C LEU A 32 12.40 -20.74 -13.13
N PRO A 33 12.07 -21.67 -12.22
CA PRO A 33 12.28 -23.10 -12.45
C PRO A 33 11.71 -23.53 -13.80
N LYS A 34 12.36 -24.49 -14.48
CA LYS A 34 11.94 -24.96 -15.81
C LYS A 34 10.52 -25.54 -15.83
N ASP A 35 10.11 -26.09 -14.70
CA ASP A 35 8.84 -26.77 -14.42
C ASP A 35 7.88 -25.89 -13.59
N PHE A 36 8.11 -24.58 -13.50
CA PHE A 36 7.33 -23.67 -12.67
C PHE A 36 5.84 -23.58 -13.07
N ASP A 37 5.53 -23.84 -14.34
CA ASP A 37 4.17 -23.94 -14.85
C ASP A 37 3.36 -25.07 -14.18
N GLN A 38 4.05 -26.07 -13.62
CA GLN A 38 3.44 -27.18 -12.89
C GLN A 38 3.29 -26.91 -11.39
N TYR A 39 3.76 -25.76 -10.91
CA TYR A 39 3.75 -25.44 -9.48
C TYR A 39 2.41 -24.83 -9.09
N GLU A 40 1.82 -25.36 -8.03
CA GLU A 40 0.62 -24.83 -7.41
C GLU A 40 1.00 -23.74 -6.42
N PHE A 41 0.43 -22.54 -6.57
CA PHE A 41 0.66 -21.44 -5.64
C PHE A 41 -0.09 -21.70 -4.32
N LEU A 42 0.61 -21.61 -3.19
CA LEU A 42 0.02 -21.80 -1.87
C LEU A 42 -0.31 -20.45 -1.22
N ARG A 43 0.70 -19.59 -1.08
CA ARG A 43 0.60 -18.30 -0.43
C ARG A 43 1.85 -17.46 -0.65
N ILE A 44 1.76 -16.19 -0.31
CA ILE A 44 2.95 -15.38 -0.04
C ILE A 44 3.31 -15.49 1.45
N ALA A 45 4.60 -15.48 1.75
CA ALA A 45 5.07 -15.46 3.13
C ALA A 45 4.88 -14.07 3.74
N ASN A 46 4.78 -14.02 5.06
CA ASN A 46 4.70 -12.77 5.81
C ASN A 46 5.90 -11.88 5.50
N GLY A 47 5.64 -10.61 5.20
CA GLY A 47 6.65 -9.63 4.86
C GLY A 47 6.23 -8.23 5.31
N ARG A 48 7.18 -7.29 5.30
CA ARG A 48 6.89 -5.87 5.53
C ARG A 48 6.47 -5.26 4.19
N PHE A 49 5.16 -5.29 3.92
CA PHE A 49 4.56 -4.69 2.74
C PHE A 49 4.09 -3.27 3.04
N ASN A 50 5.07 -2.40 3.32
CA ASN A 50 4.86 -0.98 3.65
C ASN A 50 5.71 -0.03 2.81
N GLN A 51 6.28 -0.52 1.71
CA GLN A 51 7.10 0.24 0.77
C GLN A 51 6.68 -0.07 -0.66
N ALA A 52 6.85 0.88 -1.58
CA ALA A 52 6.49 0.70 -3.00
C ALA A 52 7.30 -0.39 -3.71
N GLN A 53 8.42 -0.82 -3.15
CA GLN A 53 9.23 -1.90 -3.71
C GLN A 53 9.85 -2.76 -2.62
N GLY A 54 10.12 -4.02 -2.95
CA GLY A 54 10.79 -4.93 -2.03
C GLY A 54 10.92 -6.34 -2.59
N PHE A 55 11.12 -7.29 -1.68
CA PHE A 55 11.18 -8.72 -2.01
C PHE A 55 10.00 -9.45 -1.40
N LEU A 56 9.48 -10.40 -2.18
CA LEU A 56 8.34 -11.24 -1.85
C LEU A 56 8.78 -12.70 -1.97
N ARG A 57 8.56 -13.49 -0.91
CA ARG A 57 8.69 -14.95 -0.98
C ARG A 57 7.32 -15.55 -1.23
N ALA A 58 7.15 -16.25 -2.34
CA ALA A 58 5.96 -17.02 -2.65
C ALA A 58 6.24 -18.51 -2.44
N GLU A 59 5.31 -19.18 -1.75
CA GLU A 59 5.37 -20.59 -1.39
C GLU A 59 4.50 -21.38 -2.38
N PHE A 60 5.05 -22.46 -2.90
CA PHE A 60 4.45 -23.32 -3.92
C PHE A 60 4.53 -24.79 -3.52
N LYS A 61 3.74 -25.61 -4.19
CA LYS A 61 3.82 -27.08 -4.14
C LYS A 61 4.07 -27.64 -5.54
N THR A 62 4.99 -28.57 -5.68
CA THR A 62 5.20 -29.30 -6.95
C THR A 62 4.17 -30.43 -7.11
N PRO A 63 4.01 -31.03 -8.30
CA PRO A 63 3.15 -32.20 -8.50
C PRO A 63 3.50 -33.39 -7.60
N GLN A 64 4.76 -33.49 -7.16
CA GLN A 64 5.24 -34.51 -6.22
C GLN A 64 5.00 -34.12 -4.75
N ASN A 65 4.17 -33.11 -4.49
CA ASN A 65 3.84 -32.58 -3.17
C ASN A 65 5.02 -31.96 -2.40
N ILE A 66 6.09 -31.57 -3.09
CA ILE A 66 7.26 -30.94 -2.47
C ILE A 66 7.03 -29.44 -2.36
N GLN A 67 7.27 -28.86 -1.18
CA GLN A 67 7.21 -27.40 -1.02
C GLN A 67 8.44 -26.72 -1.64
N LYS A 68 8.20 -25.64 -2.38
CA LYS A 68 9.23 -24.80 -2.99
C LYS A 68 8.96 -23.33 -2.72
N ASN A 69 10.04 -22.57 -2.57
CA ASN A 69 9.98 -21.12 -2.40
C ASN A 69 10.55 -20.45 -3.64
N VAL A 70 9.84 -19.45 -4.15
CA VAL A 70 10.31 -18.59 -5.24
C VAL A 70 10.29 -17.14 -4.77
N PHE A 71 11.36 -16.42 -5.04
CA PHE A 71 11.55 -15.04 -4.60
C PHE A 71 11.35 -14.09 -5.77
N PHE A 72 10.48 -13.11 -5.59
CA PHE A 72 10.19 -12.06 -6.55
C PHE A 72 10.62 -10.72 -5.98
N ARG A 73 11.19 -9.84 -6.82
CA ARG A 73 11.21 -8.41 -6.54
C ARG A 73 9.84 -7.85 -6.95
N TYR A 74 9.18 -7.14 -6.05
CA TYR A 74 7.92 -6.47 -6.36
C TYR A 74 8.13 -4.96 -6.52
N PHE A 75 7.28 -4.35 -7.33
CA PHE A 75 7.03 -2.91 -7.37
C PHE A 75 5.51 -2.70 -7.38
N ILE A 76 5.03 -1.75 -6.59
CA ILE A 76 3.62 -1.36 -6.52
C ILE A 76 3.52 0.14 -6.67
N GLN A 77 2.63 0.57 -7.56
CA GLN A 77 2.22 1.96 -7.66
C GLN A 77 0.85 2.06 -7.01
N ALA A 78 0.78 2.81 -5.92
CA ALA A 78 -0.44 2.98 -5.15
C ALA A 78 -0.47 4.30 -4.40
N ASN A 79 -1.68 4.81 -4.18
CA ASN A 79 -1.92 6.07 -3.48
C ASN A 79 -2.87 5.87 -2.30
N LEU A 80 -2.74 6.77 -1.33
CA LEU A 80 -3.74 6.98 -0.28
C LEU A 80 -4.32 8.38 -0.43
N GLU A 81 -5.61 8.47 -0.11
CA GLU A 81 -6.35 9.72 -0.08
C GLU A 81 -6.22 10.37 1.30
N VAL A 82 -5.68 11.59 1.35
CA VAL A 82 -5.44 12.32 2.61
C VAL A 82 -5.85 13.78 2.51
N LEU A 83 -6.05 14.43 3.65
CA LEU A 83 -6.41 15.84 3.72
C LEU A 83 -5.19 16.75 3.67
N LYS A 84 -5.21 17.74 2.78
CA LYS A 84 -4.24 18.84 2.68
C LYS A 84 -4.95 20.17 2.99
N SER A 85 -4.39 20.94 3.92
CA SER A 85 -4.89 22.29 4.26
C SER A 85 -4.87 23.22 3.04
N GLU A 86 -5.94 23.99 2.82
CA GLU A 86 -5.99 24.98 1.72
C GLU A 86 -5.50 26.37 2.13
N ARG A 87 -5.53 26.64 3.43
CA ARG A 87 -5.05 27.87 4.07
C ARG A 87 -4.16 27.58 5.27
N ALA A 88 -3.51 28.61 5.80
CA ALA A 88 -2.90 28.52 7.11
C ALA A 88 -4.00 28.32 8.18
N ILE A 89 -3.75 27.41 9.12
CA ILE A 89 -4.65 27.05 10.21
C ILE A 89 -3.96 27.41 11.52
N LYS A 90 -4.65 28.15 12.39
CA LYS A 90 -4.12 28.51 13.70
C LYS A 90 -4.55 27.47 14.74
N ARG A 91 -3.76 27.34 15.80
CA ARG A 91 -4.16 26.58 16.98
C ARG A 91 -5.51 27.07 17.50
N GLY A 92 -6.43 26.13 17.73
CA GLY A 92 -7.80 26.39 18.20
C GLY A 92 -8.82 26.58 17.08
N ASP A 93 -8.40 26.71 15.83
CA ASP A 93 -9.33 26.78 14.69
C ASP A 93 -10.17 25.48 14.63
N LYS A 94 -11.49 25.66 14.54
CA LYS A 94 -12.42 24.59 14.15
C LYS A 94 -12.39 24.49 12.63
N LEU A 95 -12.16 23.30 12.10
CA LEU A 95 -12.03 23.10 10.65
C LEU A 95 -13.37 22.72 10.04
N GLY A 96 -13.76 23.45 9.01
CA GLY A 96 -14.88 23.12 8.13
C GLY A 96 -14.41 22.49 6.81
N ALA A 97 -15.37 22.04 6.00
CA ALA A 97 -15.10 21.38 4.72
C ALA A 97 -14.31 22.23 3.70
N PHE A 98 -14.25 23.57 3.89
CA PHE A 98 -13.51 24.49 3.02
C PHE A 98 -12.08 24.78 3.48
N ASP A 99 -11.65 24.24 4.63
CA ASP A 99 -10.31 24.49 5.18
C ASP A 99 -9.26 23.50 4.66
N TYR A 100 -9.72 22.43 4.01
CA TYR A 100 -8.90 21.35 3.48
C TYR A 100 -9.48 20.83 2.16
N LYS A 101 -8.63 20.16 1.40
CA LYS A 101 -9.02 19.36 0.25
C LYS A 101 -8.45 17.96 0.37
N SER A 102 -9.08 17.03 -0.32
CA SER A 102 -8.53 15.70 -0.51
C SER A 102 -7.43 15.71 -1.58
N VAL A 103 -6.33 15.00 -1.32
CA VAL A 103 -5.23 14.78 -2.28
C VAL A 103 -4.77 13.33 -2.24
N LEU A 104 -4.29 12.83 -3.38
CA LEU A 104 -3.63 11.54 -3.48
C LEU A 104 -2.13 11.70 -3.23
N ILE A 105 -1.59 10.88 -2.34
CA ILE A 105 -0.15 10.80 -2.05
C ILE A 105 0.28 9.34 -2.18
N ASP A 106 1.48 9.10 -2.70
CA ASP A 106 2.11 7.78 -2.70
C ASP A 106 2.02 7.17 -1.30
N PHE A 107 1.49 5.96 -1.19
CA PHE A 107 1.11 5.38 0.11
C PHE A 107 2.30 5.27 1.09
N ASP A 108 3.52 5.08 0.58
CA ASP A 108 4.75 4.96 1.37
C ASP A 108 5.42 6.30 1.70
N LYS A 109 4.82 7.42 1.25
CA LYS A 109 5.22 8.80 1.56
C LYS A 109 4.21 9.53 2.44
N VAL A 110 3.10 8.88 2.80
CA VAL A 110 2.07 9.47 3.66
C VAL A 110 2.65 9.75 5.06
N PRO A 111 2.52 10.99 5.58
CA PRO A 111 2.90 11.29 6.96
C PRO A 111 2.09 10.45 7.96
N LEU A 112 2.72 10.01 9.05
CA LEU A 112 2.12 9.12 10.05
C LEU A 112 0.78 9.64 10.62
N ASN A 113 0.61 10.96 10.71
CA ASN A 113 -0.57 11.61 11.28
C ASN A 113 -1.41 12.31 10.21
N ALA A 114 -1.32 11.88 8.95
CA ALA A 114 -2.18 12.39 7.89
C ALA A 114 -3.63 12.03 8.19
N LEU A 115 -4.53 13.01 8.09
CA LEU A 115 -5.96 12.80 8.24
C LEU A 115 -6.56 12.33 6.93
N THR A 116 -7.63 11.56 7.03
CA THR A 116 -8.44 11.08 5.91
C THR A 116 -9.85 11.69 5.97
N LEU A 117 -10.67 11.39 4.96
CA LEU A 117 -12.07 11.81 4.96
C LEU A 117 -12.91 11.20 6.10
N ASP A 118 -12.45 10.13 6.75
CA ASP A 118 -13.15 9.54 7.90
C ASP A 118 -12.88 10.33 9.20
N ASP A 119 -11.88 11.21 9.21
CA ASP A 119 -11.44 11.93 10.39
C ASP A 119 -12.05 13.34 10.51
N VAL A 120 -12.97 13.72 9.62
CA VAL A 120 -13.40 15.12 9.44
C VAL A 120 -14.33 15.65 10.52
N ASP A 121 -14.86 14.78 11.39
CA ASP A 121 -15.84 15.16 12.39
C ASP A 121 -15.21 15.97 13.53
N ASN A 122 -15.71 17.20 13.72
CA ASN A 122 -15.32 18.10 14.83
C ASN A 122 -13.81 18.37 14.94
N LEU A 123 -13.12 18.49 13.81
CA LEU A 123 -11.69 18.77 13.78
C LEU A 123 -11.35 20.12 14.42
N VAL A 124 -10.42 20.09 15.38
CA VAL A 124 -9.84 21.28 16.03
C VAL A 124 -8.33 21.22 15.99
N ALA A 125 -7.69 22.28 15.49
CA ALA A 125 -6.24 22.34 15.36
C ALA A 125 -5.55 22.46 16.73
N LYS A 126 -4.70 21.48 17.09
CA LYS A 126 -3.91 21.50 18.34
C LYS A 126 -2.64 22.36 18.23
N SER A 127 -2.19 22.64 17.01
CA SER A 127 -1.01 23.45 16.68
C SER A 127 -1.29 24.31 15.45
N ASN A 128 -0.40 25.26 15.16
CA ASN A 128 -0.43 25.98 13.90
C ASN A 128 -0.03 25.02 12.76
N ILE A 129 -0.74 25.08 11.64
CA ILE A 129 -0.42 24.36 10.40
C ILE A 129 -0.20 25.41 9.32
N ASN A 130 1.03 25.51 8.84
CA ASN A 130 1.32 26.37 7.70
C ASN A 130 0.72 25.74 6.44
N LYS A 131 0.31 26.58 5.48
CA LYS A 131 -0.04 26.09 4.16
C LYS A 131 1.21 25.40 3.59
N ASN A 132 1.16 24.08 3.45
CA ASN A 132 2.16 23.35 2.69
C ASN A 132 2.04 23.83 1.24
N ALA A 133 3.00 24.65 0.80
CA ALA A 133 3.14 25.09 -0.58
C ALA A 133 3.05 23.87 -1.52
#